data_AF-A0A804P022-F1
#
_entry.id   AF-A0A804P022-F1
#
_cell.length_a   1.000
_cell.length_b   1.000
_cell.length_c   1.000
_cell.angle_alpha   90.00
_cell.angle_beta   90.00
_cell.angle_gamma   90.00
#
_symmetry.space_group_name_H-M   'P 1'
#
loop_
_entity.id
_entity.type
_entity.pdbx_description
1 polymer ?
#
loop_
_entity_poly.entity_id
_entity_poly.type
_entity_poly.pdbx_seq_one_letter_code
_entity_poly.pdbx_strand_id
1 'polypeptide(L)'
;MFYTGGLPFNLARNPYFRKAFMFATNNPVGGYVPPSYNKLRTTLLVQERTHVERMLQPLKETWSSKGVSIVSDGWSDAQRRPLLNFLAVTEDGPMFLR
;
A
#
# COMPACT_ATOMS: atom_id res chain seq x y z
N MET A 1 13.79 16.41 -5.21
CA MET A 1 13.01 15.24 -4.76
C MET A 1 13.46 13.96 -5.44
N PHE A 2 13.36 13.83 -6.76
CA PHE A 2 13.84 12.61 -7.45
C PHE A 2 15.32 12.33 -7.18
N TYR A 3 16.20 13.29 -7.49
CA TYR A 3 17.63 13.13 -7.27
C TYR A 3 18.02 13.21 -5.79
N THR A 4 17.56 14.25 -5.09
CA THR A 4 17.95 14.49 -3.69
C THR A 4 17.35 13.52 -2.67
N GLY A 5 16.17 12.94 -2.96
CA GLY A 5 15.46 12.02 -2.08
C GLY A 5 15.48 10.57 -2.57
N GLY A 6 16.19 10.27 -3.66
CA GLY A 6 16.28 8.91 -4.21
C GLY A 6 14.95 8.32 -4.67
N LEU A 7 13.99 9.14 -5.09
CA LEU A 7 12.70 8.64 -5.54
C LEU A 7 12.82 7.95 -6.90
N PRO A 8 12.23 6.75 -7.09
CA PRO A 8 12.27 6.07 -8.37
C PRO A 8 11.49 6.85 -9.43
N PHE A 9 12.03 6.93 -10.65
CA PHE A 9 11.40 7.70 -11.74
C PHE A 9 10.02 7.16 -12.15
N ASN A 10 9.71 5.90 -11.84
CA ASN A 10 8.38 5.35 -12.06
C ASN A 10 7.28 6.09 -11.28
N LEU A 11 7.64 6.79 -10.19
CA LEU A 11 6.70 7.64 -9.46
C LEU A 11 6.08 8.73 -10.36
N ALA A 12 6.81 9.25 -11.36
CA ALA A 12 6.28 10.24 -12.31
C ALA A 12 5.19 9.67 -13.25
N ARG A 13 5.08 8.34 -13.35
CA ARG A 13 4.01 7.64 -14.08
C ARG A 13 2.82 7.30 -13.19
N ASN A 14 2.96 7.41 -11.86
CA ASN A 14 1.87 7.12 -10.94
C ASN A 14 0.72 8.13 -11.14
N PRO A 15 -0.52 7.69 -11.40
CA PRO A 15 -1.65 8.59 -11.64
C PRO A 15 -2.02 9.42 -10.41
N TYR A 16 -1.85 8.91 -9.19
CA TYR A 16 -2.10 9.66 -7.95
C TYR A 16 -1.07 10.78 -7.76
N PHE A 17 0.20 10.53 -8.09
CA PHE A 17 1.23 11.58 -8.08
C PHE A 17 0.83 12.71 -9.03
N ARG A 18 0.49 12.40 -10.29
CA ARG A 18 0.07 13.40 -11.27
C ARG A 18 -1.18 14.16 -10.81
N LYS A 19 -2.20 13.45 -10.34
CA LYS A 19 -3.44 14.04 -9.83
C LYS A 19 -3.20 14.96 -8.64
N ALA A 20 -2.29 14.61 -7.72
CA ALA A 20 -1.97 15.45 -6.58
C ALA A 20 -1.39 16.81 -7.00
N PHE A 21 -0.43 16.82 -7.95
CA PHE A 21 0.11 18.07 -8.48
C PHE A 21 -0.90 18.86 -9.30
N MET A 22 -1.68 18.20 -10.17
CA MET A 22 -2.76 18.86 -10.90
C MET A 22 -3.78 19.51 -9.96
N PHE A 23 -4.15 18.83 -8.88
CA PHE A 23 -5.05 19.38 -7.88
C PHE A 23 -4.43 20.63 -7.22
N ALA A 24 -3.17 20.55 -6.79
CA ALA A 24 -2.48 21.67 -6.15
C ALA A 24 -2.27 22.87 -7.08
N THR A 25 -2.08 22.67 -8.40
CA THR A 25 -1.93 23.78 -9.36
C THR A 25 -3.26 24.42 -9.74
N ASN A 26 -4.35 23.65 -9.72
CA ASN A 26 -5.66 24.13 -10.14
C ASN A 26 -6.50 24.67 -8.97
N ASN A 27 -6.09 24.42 -7.72
CA ASN A 27 -6.82 24.84 -6.53
C ASN A 27 -5.88 25.61 -5.61
N PRO A 28 -6.18 26.87 -5.25
CA PRO A 28 -5.43 27.61 -4.25
C PRO A 28 -5.48 26.89 -2.89
N VAL A 29 -4.43 26.15 -2.56
CA VAL A 29 -4.26 25.47 -1.27
C VAL A 29 -3.42 26.32 -0.30
N GLY A 30 -3.87 27.57 -0.10
CA GLY A 30 -3.20 28.53 0.78
C GLY A 30 -3.09 28.01 2.22
N GLY A 31 -1.87 28.04 2.78
CA GLY A 31 -1.60 27.57 4.14
C GLY A 31 -1.56 26.05 4.30
N TYR A 32 -1.66 25.27 3.21
CA TYR A 32 -1.52 23.82 3.29
C TYR A 32 -0.12 23.41 3.75
N VAL A 33 -0.08 22.58 4.79
CA VAL A 33 1.14 21.93 5.26
C VAL A 33 1.05 20.44 4.95
N PRO A 34 1.99 19.87 4.19
CA PRO A 34 1.96 18.45 3.90
C PRO A 34 2.09 17.61 5.18
N PRO A 35 1.59 16.37 5.20
CA PRO A 35 1.75 15.48 6.34
C PRO A 35 3.21 15.33 6.75
N SER A 36 3.48 15.38 8.05
CA SER A 36 4.82 15.14 8.58
C SER A 36 5.25 13.68 8.41
N TYR A 37 6.55 13.43 8.47
CA TYR A 37 7.13 12.08 8.42
C TYR A 37 6.44 11.12 9.41
N ASN A 38 6.25 11.56 10.67
CA ASN A 38 5.61 10.75 11.69
C ASN A 38 4.14 10.48 11.35
N LYS A 39 3.41 11.47 10.84
CA LYS A 39 2.01 11.29 10.46
C LYS A 39 1.84 10.31 9.31
N LEU A 40 2.77 10.30 8.34
CA LEU A 40 2.78 9.34 7.24
C LEU A 40 3.03 7.91 7.72
N ARG A 41 4.06 7.69 8.55
CA ARG A 41 4.44 6.34 8.99
C ARG A 41 3.53 5.73 10.07
N THR A 42 2.68 6.53 10.73
CA THR A 42 1.77 6.04 11.78
C THR A 42 0.31 6.23 11.39
N THR A 43 -0.27 7.42 11.62
CA THR A 43 -1.71 7.64 11.54
C THR A 43 -2.24 7.39 10.14
N LEU A 44 -1.59 7.96 9.11
CA LEU A 44 -2.04 7.80 7.73
C LEU A 44 -1.83 6.37 7.23
N LEU A 45 -0.74 5.70 7.65
CA LEU A 45 -0.52 4.30 7.32
C LEU A 45 -1.60 3.38 7.92
N VAL A 46 -1.98 3.61 9.19
CA VAL A 46 -3.05 2.83 9.84
C VAL A 46 -4.40 3.08 9.13
N GLN A 47 -4.68 4.32 8.74
CA GLN A 47 -5.88 4.64 7.98
C GLN A 47 -5.91 3.95 6.60
N GLU A 48 -4.80 3.99 5.87
CA GLU A 48 -4.68 3.32 4.57
C GLU A 48 -4.83 1.80 4.72
N ARG A 49 -4.17 1.19 5.71
CA ARG A 49 -4.34 -0.23 6.02
C ARG A 49 -5.81 -0.58 6.27
N THR A 50 -6.50 0.22 7.09
CA THR A 50 -7.92 0.00 7.42
C THR A 50 -8.79 0.14 6.16
N HIS A 51 -8.46 1.08 5.28
CA HIS A 51 -9.16 1.27 4.02
C HIS A 51 -8.99 0.06 3.09
N VAL A 52 -7.76 -0.42 2.92
CA VAL A 52 -7.46 -1.63 2.13
C VAL A 52 -8.13 -2.86 2.73
N GLU A 53 -8.08 -3.05 4.04
CA GLU A 53 -8.75 -4.18 4.72
C GLU A 53 -10.26 -4.18 4.47
N ARG A 54 -10.90 -2.99 4.45
CA ARG A 54 -12.32 -2.86 4.11
C ARG A 54 -12.59 -3.19 2.63
N MET A 55 -11.72 -2.76 1.72
CA MET A 55 -11.86 -3.10 0.29
C MET A 55 -11.72 -4.60 0.02
N LEU A 56 -10.90 -5.29 0.82
CA LEU A 56 -10.70 -6.74 0.71
C LEU A 56 -11.77 -7.56 1.44
N GLN A 57 -12.66 -6.93 2.22
CA GLN A 57 -13.68 -7.64 2.99
C GLN A 57 -14.62 -8.49 2.12
N PRO A 58 -15.15 -8.01 0.98
CA PRO A 58 -15.99 -8.83 0.10
C PRO A 58 -15.25 -10.06 -0.44
N LEU A 59 -13.94 -9.94 -0.69
CA LEU A 59 -13.11 -11.06 -1.11
C LEU A 59 -12.96 -12.12 0.00
N LYS A 60 -12.86 -11.69 1.26
CA LYS A 60 -12.80 -12.61 2.40
C LYS A 60 -14.11 -13.34 2.64
N GLU A 61 -15.23 -12.69 2.36
CA GLU A 61 -16.56 -13.27 2.53
C GLU A 61 -16.82 -14.45 1.58
N THR A 62 -16.14 -14.50 0.42
CA THR A 62 -16.26 -15.64 -0.52
C THR A 62 -15.46 -16.88 -0.10
N TRP A 63 -14.57 -16.77 0.89
CA TRP A 63 -13.68 -17.89 1.28
C TRP A 63 -14.43 -19.12 1.78
N SER A 64 -15.59 -18.94 2.43
CA SER A 64 -16.38 -20.05 2.97
C SER A 64 -17.06 -20.87 1.87
N SER A 65 -17.38 -20.25 0.73
CA SER A 65 -18.11 -20.90 -0.37
C SER A 65 -17.19 -21.34 -1.52
N LYS A 66 -16.19 -20.52 -1.86
CA LYS A 66 -15.24 -20.79 -2.95
C LYS A 66 -13.96 -21.48 -2.48
N GLY A 67 -13.68 -21.45 -1.17
CA GLY A 67 -12.39 -21.85 -0.62
C GLY A 67 -11.30 -20.79 -0.82
N VAL A 68 -10.16 -21.02 -0.17
CA VAL A 68 -8.96 -20.18 -0.26
C VAL A 68 -7.73 -21.06 -0.13
N SER A 69 -6.71 -20.81 -0.95
CA SER A 69 -5.40 -21.44 -0.81
C SER A 69 -4.47 -20.52 -0.05
N ILE A 70 -3.85 -21.02 1.01
CA ILE A 70 -2.80 -20.28 1.73
C ILE A 70 -1.45 -20.65 1.14
N VAL A 71 -0.75 -19.65 0.61
CA VAL A 71 0.60 -19.78 0.09
C VAL A 71 1.54 -19.06 1.05
N SER A 72 2.56 -19.76 1.54
CA SER A 72 3.62 -19.17 2.36
C SER A 72 4.94 -19.19 1.62
N ASP A 73 5.65 -18.06 1.61
CA ASP A 73 7.03 -17.99 1.16
C ASP A 73 7.92 -17.41 2.27
N GLY A 74 9.14 -17.93 2.37
CA GLY A 74 10.10 -17.51 3.37
C GLY A 74 11.44 -17.23 2.73
N TRP A 75 12.05 -16.11 3.09
CA TRP A 75 13.45 -15.82 2.74
C TRP A 75 14.17 -15.21 3.93
N SER A 76 15.49 -15.29 3.95
CA SER A 76 16.31 -14.61 4.95
C SER A 76 17.06 -13.48 4.30
N ASP A 77 17.08 -12.32 4.94
CA ASP A 77 17.88 -11.20 4.45
C ASP A 77 19.39 -11.42 4.63
N ALA A 78 20.21 -10.47 4.15
CA ALA A 78 21.66 -10.54 4.27
C ALA A 78 22.16 -10.60 5.73
N GLN A 79 21.34 -10.16 6.69
CA GLN A 79 21.61 -10.24 8.12
C GLN A 79 21.04 -11.52 8.77
N ARG A 80 20.58 -12.50 7.96
CA ARG A 80 19.94 -13.76 8.40
C ARG A 80 18.67 -13.55 9.21
N ARG A 81 17.95 -12.45 8.99
CA ARG A 81 16.63 -12.25 9.60
C ARG A 81 15.58 -12.91 8.71
N PRO A 82 14.82 -13.89 9.23
CA PRO A 82 13.79 -14.55 8.44
C PRO A 82 12.63 -13.58 8.20
N LEU A 83 12.14 -13.57 6.97
CA LEU A 83 10.92 -12.89 6.55
C LEU A 83 10.01 -13.95 5.94
N LEU A 84 8.85 -14.14 6.55
CA LEU A 84 7.85 -15.11 6.16
C LEU A 84 6.60 -14.34 5.72
N ASN A 85 6.19 -14.49 4.46
CA ASN A 85 4.91 -13.95 4.02
C ASN A 85 3.86 -15.04 3.89
N PHE A 86 2.61 -14.60 4.03
CA PHE A 86 1.42 -15.40 3.83
C PHE A 86 0.50 -14.70 2.84
N LEU A 87 0.17 -15.38 1.76
CA LEU A 87 -0.81 -14.96 0.77
C LEU A 87 -2.03 -15.87 0.84
N ALA A 88 -3.21 -15.27 0.82
CA ALA A 88 -4.45 -15.97 0.50
C ALA A 88 -4.70 -15.81 -1.00
N VAL A 89 -4.87 -16.92 -1.70
CA VAL A 89 -5.18 -16.96 -3.12
C VAL A 89 -6.59 -17.51 -3.30
N THR A 90 -7.45 -16.71 -3.92
CA THR A 90 -8.79 -17.11 -4.33
C THR A 90 -8.92 -17.01 -5.85
N GLU A 91 -10.05 -17.45 -6.39
CA GLU A 91 -10.40 -17.27 -7.80
C GLU A 91 -10.37 -15.79 -8.23
N ASP A 92 -10.78 -14.89 -7.34
CA ASP A 92 -10.88 -13.45 -7.63
C ASP A 92 -9.54 -12.72 -7.46
N GLY A 93 -8.50 -13.41 -6.97
CA GLY A 93 -7.11 -12.92 -6.94
C GLY A 93 -6.37 -13.18 -5.62
N PRO A 94 -5.05 -12.88 -5.59
CA PRO A 94 -4.23 -13.01 -4.40
C PRO A 94 -4.39 -11.81 -3.46
N MET A 95 -4.27 -12.05 -2.16
CA MET A 95 -4.21 -11.03 -1.14
C MET A 95 -3.18 -11.34 -0.06
N PHE A 96 -2.47 -10.31 0.39
CA PHE A 96 -1.48 -10.43 1.45
C PHE A 96 -2.17 -10.53 2.82
N LEU A 97 -1.76 -11.51 3.63
CA LEU A 97 -2.26 -11.70 5.00
C LEU A 97 -1.28 -11.18 6.03
N ARG A 98 0.01 -11.51 5.85
CA ARG A 98 1.07 -11.17 6.78
C ARG A 98 2.44 -11.29 6.13
#